data_AF-A0A8H5WGQ5-F1
#
_entry.id   AF-A0A8H5WGQ5-F1
#
_cell.length_a   1.000
_cell.length_b   1.000
_cell.length_c   1.000
_cell.angle_alpha   90.00
_cell.angle_beta   90.00
_cell.angle_gamma   90.00
#
_symmetry.space_group_name_H-M   'P 1'
#
loop_
_entity.id
_entity.type
_entity.pdbx_description
1 polymer ?
#
loop_
_entity_poly.entity_id
_entity_poly.type
_entity_poly.pdbx_seq_one_letter_code
_entity_poly.pdbx_strand_id
1 'polypeptide(L)'
;MSTVKKFRASAPAQDIFQILKADGIVVIESAAKAELLDASISELGSLTEGQNFGLHNGAIRAVIGSNMWKDSRDPTDKDETLIELNKGDAILSLGSVFYGQMPNISNEMSVLLNAFTTPGWCRQEENQYLAIPYEYVETLPKDVQRFLGYYVSLPYGGAVEHMEPLDFLAAKGDWTKYIPVDLV
;
A
#
# COMPACT_ATOMS: atom_id res chain seq x y z
N MET A 1 -23.30 -3.13 -14.29
CA MET A 1 -22.09 -2.51 -13.74
C MET A 1 -21.41 -3.54 -12.87
N SER A 2 -20.13 -3.78 -13.09
CA SER A 2 -19.33 -4.63 -12.20
C SER A 2 -19.21 -3.93 -10.85
N THR A 3 -19.23 -4.67 -9.75
CA THR A 3 -19.07 -4.11 -8.40
C THR A 3 -17.74 -4.56 -7.84
N VAL A 4 -17.00 -3.65 -7.22
CA VAL A 4 -15.72 -3.98 -6.57
C VAL A 4 -15.95 -5.03 -5.49
N LYS A 5 -15.11 -6.07 -5.49
CA LYS A 5 -15.17 -7.09 -4.45
C LYS A 5 -14.64 -6.54 -3.13
N LYS A 6 -15.37 -6.83 -2.06
CA LYS A 6 -15.04 -6.45 -0.69
C LYS A 6 -14.67 -7.69 0.11
N PHE A 7 -13.63 -7.58 0.93
CA PHE A 7 -13.15 -8.62 1.82
C PHE A 7 -13.01 -8.07 3.23
N ARG A 8 -13.24 -8.91 4.25
CA ARG A 8 -12.81 -8.58 5.61
C ARG A 8 -11.29 -8.67 5.71
N ALA A 9 -10.68 -7.90 6.61
CA ALA A 9 -9.25 -7.98 6.89
C ALA A 9 -8.76 -9.40 7.29
N SER A 10 -9.65 -10.26 7.79
CA SER A 10 -9.35 -11.65 8.14
C SER A 10 -9.53 -12.66 6.99
N ALA A 11 -9.89 -12.20 5.78
CA ALA A 11 -10.05 -13.09 4.64
C ALA A 11 -8.72 -13.73 4.23
N PRO A 12 -8.72 -14.96 3.70
CA PRO A 12 -7.51 -15.61 3.22
C PRO A 12 -6.82 -14.76 2.14
N ALA A 13 -5.52 -14.51 2.30
CA ALA A 13 -4.74 -13.71 1.37
C ALA A 13 -4.80 -14.25 -0.08
N GLN A 14 -4.91 -15.58 -0.23
CA GLN A 14 -5.02 -16.22 -1.53
C GLN A 14 -6.30 -15.81 -2.28
N ASP A 15 -7.43 -15.68 -1.58
CA ASP A 15 -8.70 -15.30 -2.19
C ASP A 15 -8.66 -13.84 -2.67
N ILE A 16 -8.11 -12.96 -1.83
CA ILE A 16 -7.86 -11.56 -2.16
C ILE A 16 -6.94 -11.48 -3.39
N PHE A 17 -5.85 -12.25 -3.40
CA PHE A 17 -4.88 -12.25 -4.50
C PHE A 17 -5.50 -12.72 -5.82
N GLN A 18 -6.34 -13.76 -5.82
CA GLN A 18 -7.00 -14.22 -7.05
C GLN A 18 -7.91 -13.14 -7.65
N ILE A 19 -8.69 -12.45 -6.81
CA ILE A 19 -9.52 -11.36 -7.29
C ILE A 19 -8.67 -10.17 -7.73
N LEU A 20 -7.65 -9.79 -6.96
CA LEU A 20 -6.76 -8.70 -7.33
C LEU A 20 -6.09 -8.93 -8.69
N LYS A 21 -5.73 -10.19 -9.02
CA LYS A 21 -5.19 -10.53 -10.34
C LYS A 21 -6.22 -10.39 -11.46
N ALA A 22 -7.47 -10.76 -11.21
CA ALA A 22 -8.54 -10.73 -12.21
C ALA A 22 -9.10 -9.32 -12.43
N ASP A 23 -9.44 -8.64 -11.35
CA ASP A 23 -10.17 -7.38 -11.32
C ASP A 23 -9.24 -6.18 -11.18
N GLY A 24 -8.00 -6.40 -10.74
CA GLY A 24 -6.99 -5.38 -10.54
C GLY A 24 -7.16 -4.55 -9.27
N ILE A 25 -8.34 -4.59 -8.64
CA ILE A 25 -8.69 -3.76 -7.47
C ILE A 25 -9.67 -4.48 -6.54
N VAL A 26 -9.47 -4.31 -5.23
CA VAL A 26 -10.34 -4.85 -4.16
C VAL A 26 -10.43 -3.86 -3.00
N VAL A 27 -11.50 -3.99 -2.21
CA VAL A 27 -11.66 -3.26 -0.93
C VAL A 27 -11.46 -4.23 0.23
N ILE A 28 -10.67 -3.84 1.22
CA ILE A 28 -10.51 -4.52 2.50
C ILE A 28 -11.25 -3.71 3.56
N GLU A 29 -12.35 -4.26 4.06
CA GLU A 29 -13.20 -3.65 5.06
C GLU A 29 -12.54 -3.70 6.43
N SER A 30 -12.57 -2.56 7.14
CA SER A 30 -11.99 -2.41 8.48
C SER A 30 -10.52 -2.88 8.56
N ALA A 31 -9.75 -2.58 7.52
CA ALA A 31 -8.32 -2.86 7.44
C ALA A 31 -7.52 -2.14 8.54
N ALA A 32 -7.97 -0.95 8.96
CA ALA A 32 -7.39 -0.18 10.04
C ALA A 32 -8.47 0.23 11.06
N LYS A 33 -8.05 0.42 12.32
CA LYS A 33 -8.91 0.98 13.37
C LYS A 33 -9.14 2.46 13.10
N ALA A 34 -10.39 2.91 13.17
CA ALA A 34 -10.74 4.30 12.93
C ALA A 34 -9.99 5.28 13.86
N GLU A 35 -9.75 4.87 15.11
CA GLU A 35 -9.06 5.68 16.12
C GLU A 35 -7.58 5.89 15.78
N LEU A 36 -6.93 4.92 15.13
CA LEU A 36 -5.56 5.09 14.65
C LEU A 36 -5.51 6.13 13.53
N LEU A 37 -6.50 6.12 12.63
CA LEU A 37 -6.60 7.12 11.56
C LEU A 37 -6.87 8.51 12.14
N ASP A 38 -7.69 8.63 13.18
CA ASP A 38 -7.91 9.90 13.89
C ASP A 38 -6.63 10.46 14.49
N ALA A 39 -5.86 9.62 15.18
CA ALA A 39 -4.58 10.02 15.75
C ALA A 39 -3.63 10.51 14.65
N SER A 40 -3.48 9.76 13.55
CA SER A 40 -2.61 10.16 12.43
C SER A 40 -3.06 11.46 11.76
N ILE A 41 -4.36 11.67 11.57
CA ILE A 41 -4.88 12.92 11.00
C ILE A 41 -4.63 14.09 11.96
N SER A 42 -4.74 13.89 13.29
CA SER A 42 -4.49 14.94 14.27
C SER A 42 -3.05 15.45 14.26
N GLU A 43 -2.08 14.58 13.93
CA GLU A 43 -0.65 14.92 13.84
C GLU A 43 -0.33 15.82 12.63
N LEU A 44 -1.15 15.77 11.58
CA LEU A 44 -1.00 16.62 10.39
C LEU A 44 -1.38 18.08 10.65
N GLY A 45 -1.94 18.40 11.82
CA GLY A 45 -2.37 19.75 12.19
C GLY A 45 -3.58 20.26 11.41
N SER A 46 -3.78 21.58 11.39
CA SER A 46 -4.86 22.20 10.63
C SER A 46 -4.52 22.20 9.13
N LEU A 47 -5.05 21.23 8.39
CA LEU A 47 -4.96 21.19 6.93
C LEU A 47 -5.78 22.33 6.32
N THR A 48 -5.22 23.04 5.34
CA THR A 48 -5.83 24.21 4.68
C THR A 48 -6.88 23.81 3.65
N GLU A 49 -7.80 24.73 3.34
CA GLU A 49 -8.86 24.57 2.34
C GLU A 49 -8.35 23.97 1.01
N GLY A 50 -9.06 22.97 0.48
CA GLY A 50 -8.75 22.32 -0.81
C GLY A 50 -8.33 20.85 -0.73
N GLN A 51 -8.24 20.27 0.47
CA GLN A 51 -7.86 18.86 0.70
C GLN A 51 -9.05 18.05 1.24
N ASN A 52 -10.15 18.05 0.49
CA ASN A 52 -11.40 17.52 0.96
C ASN A 52 -11.80 16.31 0.07
N PHE A 53 -12.33 15.21 0.62
CA PHE A 53 -13.12 14.14 -0.08
C PHE A 53 -14.47 13.92 0.63
N GLY A 54 -15.53 13.62 -0.12
CA GLY A 54 -16.86 13.38 0.44
C GLY A 54 -17.17 11.89 0.54
N LEU A 55 -17.78 11.47 1.66
CA LEU A 55 -18.25 10.10 1.91
C LEU A 55 -19.48 9.68 1.07
N HIS A 56 -20.10 10.61 0.33
CA HIS A 56 -21.45 10.45 -0.23
C HIS A 56 -21.52 10.23 -1.76
N ASN A 57 -20.39 10.27 -2.50
CA ASN A 57 -20.41 10.32 -3.98
C ASN A 57 -19.40 9.39 -4.67
N GLY A 58 -18.94 8.31 -4.03
CA GLY A 58 -17.85 7.51 -4.60
C GLY A 58 -16.55 8.31 -4.68
N ALA A 59 -15.84 8.39 -3.57
CA ALA A 59 -14.56 9.11 -3.47
C ALA A 59 -13.55 8.64 -4.52
N ILE A 60 -13.61 7.35 -4.87
CA ILE A 60 -12.74 6.69 -5.82
C ILE A 60 -13.53 6.27 -7.06
N ARG A 61 -12.94 6.47 -8.24
CA ARG A 61 -13.40 5.86 -9.50
C ARG A 61 -12.35 4.87 -9.99
N ALA A 62 -12.80 3.71 -10.47
CA ALA A 62 -11.92 2.71 -11.05
C ALA A 62 -12.60 1.96 -12.19
N VAL A 63 -11.81 1.43 -13.12
CA VAL A 63 -12.30 0.52 -14.15
C VAL A 63 -11.85 -0.90 -13.84
N ILE A 64 -12.78 -1.69 -13.32
CA ILE A 64 -12.54 -3.07 -12.88
C ILE A 64 -12.11 -3.93 -14.08
N GLY A 65 -11.01 -4.66 -13.94
CA GLY A 65 -10.44 -5.52 -14.98
C GLY A 65 -9.60 -4.79 -16.04
N SER A 66 -9.42 -3.48 -15.92
CA SER A 66 -8.58 -2.72 -16.87
C SER A 66 -7.10 -3.07 -16.82
N ASN A 67 -6.64 -3.71 -15.73
CA ASN A 67 -5.30 -4.31 -15.63
C ASN A 67 -5.01 -5.36 -16.71
N MET A 68 -6.04 -5.88 -17.39
CA MET A 68 -5.94 -6.83 -18.48
C MET A 68 -6.08 -6.19 -19.87
N TRP A 69 -6.30 -4.88 -19.94
CA TRP A 69 -6.43 -4.17 -21.20
C TRP A 69 -5.07 -4.01 -21.88
N LYS A 70 -5.11 -3.83 -23.20
CA LYS A 70 -3.97 -3.33 -23.97
C LYS A 70 -4.08 -1.80 -24.05
N ASP A 71 -2.94 -1.14 -24.22
CA ASP A 71 -2.80 0.33 -24.38
C ASP A 71 -3.35 0.86 -25.72
N SER A 72 -4.54 0.39 -26.11
CA SER A 72 -5.19 0.63 -27.40
C SER A 72 -6.49 1.42 -27.27
N ARG A 73 -6.91 1.71 -26.03
CA ARG A 73 -8.11 2.48 -25.73
C ARG A 73 -8.01 3.13 -24.37
N ASP A 74 -8.78 4.20 -24.21
CA ASP A 74 -9.02 4.86 -22.93
C ASP A 74 -10.30 4.33 -22.27
N PRO A 75 -10.44 4.48 -20.94
CA PRO A 75 -11.69 4.24 -20.24
C PRO A 75 -12.77 5.24 -20.66
N THR A 76 -14.03 4.80 -20.60
CA THR A 76 -15.21 5.66 -20.79
C THR A 76 -16.05 5.67 -19.52
N ASP A 77 -16.95 6.65 -19.39
CA ASP A 77 -17.87 6.75 -18.24
C ASP A 77 -18.69 5.46 -17.99
N LYS A 78 -18.88 4.62 -19.01
CA LYS A 78 -19.61 3.34 -18.89
C LYS A 78 -18.78 2.21 -18.28
N ASP A 79 -17.46 2.30 -18.39
CA ASP A 79 -16.53 1.32 -17.81
C ASP A 79 -16.29 1.59 -16.31
N GLU A 80 -16.58 2.81 -15.87
CA GLU A 80 -16.27 3.29 -14.54
C GLU A 80 -17.19 2.72 -13.47
N THR A 81 -16.56 2.40 -12.34
CA THR A 81 -17.21 2.00 -11.10
C THR A 81 -16.78 2.96 -10.01
N LEU A 82 -17.77 3.56 -9.35
CA LEU A 82 -17.55 4.38 -8.16
C LEU A 82 -17.43 3.49 -6.94
N ILE A 83 -16.43 3.78 -6.10
CA ILE A 83 -16.11 3.02 -4.89
C ILE A 83 -16.18 3.97 -3.69
N GLU A 84 -17.02 3.58 -2.74
CA GLU A 84 -17.16 4.25 -1.45
C GLU A 84 -16.44 3.44 -0.36
N LEU A 85 -15.76 4.19 0.51
CA LEU A 85 -15.00 3.65 1.64
C LEU A 85 -15.56 4.23 2.92
N ASN A 86 -15.71 3.37 3.93
CA ASN A 86 -15.85 3.83 5.30
C ASN A 86 -14.47 4.08 5.89
N LYS A 87 -14.41 4.91 6.93
CA LYS A 87 -13.18 5.11 7.68
C LYS A 87 -12.69 3.77 8.25
N GLY A 88 -11.43 3.44 7.95
CA GLY A 88 -10.82 2.16 8.30
C GLY A 88 -10.81 1.15 7.16
N ASP A 89 -11.59 1.35 6.10
CA ASP A 89 -11.50 0.54 4.88
C ASP A 89 -10.24 0.91 4.10
N ALA A 90 -9.67 -0.05 3.37
CA ALA A 90 -8.53 0.15 2.49
C ALA A 90 -8.82 -0.35 1.08
N ILE A 91 -8.19 0.27 0.08
CA ILE A 91 -8.17 -0.23 -1.29
C ILE A 91 -6.81 -0.84 -1.57
N LEU A 92 -6.81 -2.05 -2.12
CA LEU A 92 -5.64 -2.62 -2.76
C LEU A 92 -5.87 -2.59 -4.26
N SER A 93 -4.98 -1.91 -4.99
CA SER A 93 -5.06 -1.77 -6.45
C SER A 93 -3.70 -2.06 -7.08
N LEU A 94 -3.72 -2.75 -8.21
CA LEU A 94 -2.56 -2.86 -9.09
C LEU A 94 -2.33 -1.52 -9.80
N GLY A 95 -1.08 -1.18 -10.06
CA GLY A 95 -0.71 0.04 -10.81
C GLY A 95 -1.14 0.04 -12.28
N SER A 96 -1.62 -1.10 -12.80
CA SER A 96 -2.14 -1.25 -14.16
C SER A 96 -3.65 -1.01 -14.28
N VAL A 97 -4.34 -0.70 -13.19
CA VAL A 97 -5.77 -0.34 -13.21
C VAL A 97 -5.95 1.14 -13.49
N PHE A 98 -6.87 1.49 -14.38
CA PHE A 98 -7.37 2.86 -14.47
C PHE A 98 -8.12 3.21 -13.18
N TYR A 99 -7.52 4.09 -12.38
CA TYR A 99 -8.01 4.54 -11.09
C TYR A 99 -7.89 6.06 -11.00
N GLY A 100 -8.81 6.69 -10.27
CA GLY A 100 -8.74 8.10 -9.95
C GLY A 100 -9.60 8.44 -8.75
N GLN A 101 -9.57 9.70 -8.37
CA GLN A 101 -10.40 10.25 -7.32
C GLN A 101 -11.46 11.16 -7.94
N MET A 102 -12.66 11.15 -7.37
CA MET A 102 -13.71 12.08 -7.76
C MET A 102 -13.49 13.45 -7.10
N PRO A 103 -13.85 14.56 -7.76
CA PRO A 103 -13.83 15.88 -7.13
C PRO A 103 -14.70 15.90 -5.88
N ASN A 104 -14.19 16.48 -4.78
CA ASN A 104 -15.04 16.71 -3.63
C ASN A 104 -15.87 17.96 -3.78
N ILE A 105 -17.17 17.79 -3.62
CA ILE A 105 -18.18 18.85 -3.70
C ILE A 105 -18.83 19.16 -2.35
N SER A 106 -18.34 18.56 -1.25
CA SER A 106 -18.81 18.81 0.11
C SER A 106 -17.98 19.89 0.82
N ASN A 107 -18.51 20.38 1.95
CA ASN A 107 -17.83 21.32 2.84
C ASN A 107 -16.94 20.62 3.89
N GLU A 108 -16.81 19.29 3.84
CA GLU A 108 -16.06 18.51 4.83
C GLU A 108 -14.74 18.01 4.24
N MET A 109 -13.69 18.04 5.07
CA MET A 109 -12.38 17.49 4.73
C MET A 109 -12.41 15.97 4.64
N SER A 110 -11.61 15.41 3.74
CA SER A 110 -11.26 14.00 3.83
C SER A 110 -9.89 13.77 3.23
N VAL A 111 -9.26 12.76 3.79
CA VAL A 111 -7.87 12.42 3.60
C VAL A 111 -7.84 10.93 3.31
N LEU A 112 -7.14 10.58 2.24
CA LEU A 112 -6.81 9.20 1.93
C LEU A 112 -5.31 9.01 2.13
N LEU A 113 -4.94 8.14 3.07
CA LEU A 113 -3.56 7.71 3.23
C LEU A 113 -3.25 6.69 2.14
N ASN A 114 -2.21 6.98 1.35
CA ASN A 114 -1.77 6.12 0.25
C ASN A 114 -0.36 5.61 0.55
N ALA A 115 -0.14 4.32 0.27
CA ALA A 115 1.17 3.71 0.27
C ALA A 115 1.37 3.00 -1.06
N PHE A 116 2.50 3.25 -1.72
CA PHE A 116 2.85 2.61 -2.97
C PHE A 116 3.87 1.51 -2.71
N THR A 117 3.68 0.38 -3.38
CA THR A 117 4.59 -0.76 -3.32
C THR A 117 5.24 -0.94 -4.68
N THR A 118 6.48 -1.40 -4.67
CA THR A 118 7.27 -1.62 -5.88
C THR A 118 8.00 -2.96 -5.75
N PRO A 119 8.30 -3.65 -6.86
CA PRO A 119 9.16 -4.84 -6.81
C PRO A 119 10.48 -4.53 -6.09
N GLY A 120 11.05 -5.49 -5.36
CA GLY A 120 12.23 -5.24 -4.52
C GLY A 120 13.51 -4.84 -5.27
N TRP A 121 13.53 -4.93 -6.60
CA TRP A 121 14.62 -4.44 -7.46
C TRP A 121 14.41 -3.01 -7.97
N CYS A 122 13.27 -2.39 -7.68
CA CYS A 122 12.98 -1.00 -7.97
C CYS A 122 13.29 -0.10 -6.77
N ARG A 123 13.63 1.17 -7.03
CA ARG A 123 13.83 2.17 -5.98
C ARG A 123 12.50 2.62 -5.39
N GLN A 124 12.44 2.78 -4.06
CA GLN A 124 11.31 3.41 -3.37
C GLN A 124 11.20 4.90 -3.76
N GLU A 125 9.97 5.43 -3.77
CA GLU A 125 9.73 6.86 -3.98
C GLU A 125 10.29 7.68 -2.81
N GLU A 126 9.97 7.27 -1.58
CA GLU A 126 10.57 7.75 -0.34
C GLU A 126 11.43 6.65 0.27
N ASN A 127 12.68 6.96 0.63
CA ASN A 127 13.61 6.00 1.22
C ASN A 127 13.26 5.76 2.69
N GLN A 128 12.42 4.76 2.95
CA GLN A 128 11.90 4.47 4.29
C GLN A 128 13.01 4.11 5.29
N TYR A 129 14.08 3.49 4.82
CA TYR A 129 15.25 3.13 5.63
C TYR A 129 16.08 4.33 6.11
N LEU A 130 15.86 5.54 5.56
CA LEU A 130 16.43 6.80 6.05
C LEU A 130 15.40 7.65 6.80
N ALA A 131 14.14 7.60 6.37
CA ALA A 131 13.07 8.40 6.95
C ALA A 131 12.65 7.90 8.33
N ILE A 132 12.69 6.58 8.56
CA ILE A 132 12.27 5.95 9.80
C ILE A 132 13.51 5.58 10.63
N PRO A 133 13.65 6.06 11.88
CA PRO A 133 14.72 5.63 12.77
C PRO A 133 14.76 4.10 12.92
N TYR A 134 15.94 3.50 12.78
CA TYR A 134 16.05 2.04 12.81
C TYR A 134 15.61 1.44 14.16
N GLU A 135 15.79 2.16 15.26
CA GLU A 135 15.35 1.75 16.59
C GLU A 135 13.83 1.53 16.62
N TYR A 136 13.07 2.31 15.85
CA TYR A 136 11.63 2.10 15.69
C TYR A 136 11.34 0.90 14.79
N VAL A 137 12.03 0.79 13.65
CA VAL A 137 11.89 -0.36 12.72
C VAL A 137 12.14 -1.69 13.44
N GLU A 138 13.14 -1.75 14.32
CA GLU A 138 13.49 -2.95 15.11
C GLU A 138 12.30 -3.46 15.95
N THR A 139 11.38 -2.58 16.36
CA THR A 139 10.18 -2.95 17.13
C THR A 139 9.01 -3.48 16.29
N LEU A 140 9.06 -3.30 14.96
CA LEU A 140 7.98 -3.71 14.06
C LEU A 140 8.02 -5.22 13.78
N PRO A 141 6.89 -5.85 13.40
CA PRO A 141 6.89 -7.23 12.93
C PRO A 141 7.85 -7.44 11.76
N LYS A 142 8.50 -8.61 11.69
CA LYS A 142 9.52 -8.91 10.66
C LYS A 142 9.00 -8.70 9.23
N ASP A 143 7.75 -9.06 8.95
CA ASP A 143 7.17 -8.84 7.62
C ASP A 143 7.04 -7.36 7.27
N VAL A 144 6.79 -6.49 8.25
CA VAL A 144 6.76 -5.03 8.06
C VAL A 144 8.17 -4.49 7.84
N GLN A 145 9.17 -4.98 8.60
CA GLN A 145 10.57 -4.63 8.36
C GLN A 145 11.00 -4.98 6.92
N ARG A 146 10.65 -6.18 6.45
CA ARG A 146 10.91 -6.61 5.07
C ARG A 146 10.18 -5.74 4.05
N PHE A 147 8.91 -5.42 4.30
CA PHE A 147 8.10 -4.55 3.44
C PHE A 147 8.68 -3.12 3.32
N LEU A 148 9.29 -2.60 4.39
CA LEU A 148 10.00 -1.32 4.40
C LEU A 148 11.32 -1.33 3.62
N GLY A 149 11.75 -2.49 3.09
CA GLY A 149 12.95 -2.64 2.26
C GLY A 149 14.15 -3.27 2.98
N TYR A 150 13.99 -3.74 4.22
CA TYR A 150 15.03 -4.49 4.93
C TYR A 150 15.02 -5.96 4.53
N TYR A 151 15.14 -6.26 3.24
CA TYR A 151 15.17 -7.62 2.70
C TYR A 151 15.85 -7.63 1.34
N VAL A 152 16.57 -8.71 1.03
CA VAL A 152 17.14 -8.91 -0.30
C VAL A 152 16.05 -9.29 -1.31
N SER A 153 15.93 -8.50 -2.37
CA SER A 153 15.24 -8.94 -3.57
C SER A 153 16.14 -9.88 -4.37
N LEU A 154 15.80 -11.17 -4.40
CA LEU A 154 16.60 -12.16 -5.10
C LEU A 154 16.88 -11.77 -6.58
N PRO A 155 18.10 -12.05 -7.08
CA PRO A 155 19.18 -12.76 -6.40
C PRO A 155 19.98 -11.91 -5.40
N TYR A 156 20.20 -10.61 -5.64
CA TYR A 156 21.08 -9.78 -4.77
C TYR A 156 20.66 -8.32 -4.61
N GLY A 157 19.47 -7.93 -5.07
CA GLY A 157 18.99 -6.55 -4.96
C GLY A 157 18.84 -6.13 -3.50
N GLY A 158 19.56 -5.09 -3.08
CA GLY A 158 19.44 -4.53 -1.73
C GLY A 158 20.29 -5.23 -0.64
N ALA A 159 21.20 -6.13 -1.00
CA ALA A 159 22.12 -6.74 -0.04
C ALA A 159 23.11 -5.74 0.57
N VAL A 160 23.56 -6.00 1.80
CA VAL A 160 24.57 -5.22 2.51
C VAL A 160 25.73 -6.14 2.89
N GLU A 161 26.95 -5.85 2.42
CA GLU A 161 28.12 -6.69 2.65
C GLU A 161 27.92 -8.19 2.28
N HIS A 162 27.15 -8.46 1.22
CA HIS A 162 26.74 -9.81 0.80
C HIS A 162 25.84 -10.54 1.83
N MET A 163 25.05 -9.81 2.61
CA MET A 163 24.16 -10.33 3.64
C MET A 163 22.73 -9.79 3.47
N GLU A 164 21.76 -10.45 4.12
CA GLU A 164 20.44 -9.87 4.38
C GLU A 164 20.59 -8.60 5.24
N PRO A 165 19.92 -7.48 4.90
CA PRO A 165 19.97 -6.25 5.69
C PRO A 165 19.64 -6.45 7.17
N LEU A 166 18.66 -7.31 7.48
CA LEU A 166 18.26 -7.58 8.86
C LEU A 166 19.33 -8.36 9.64
N ASP A 167 20.08 -9.25 8.99
CA ASP A 167 21.16 -9.99 9.64
C ASP A 167 22.36 -9.07 9.90
N PHE A 168 22.68 -8.21 8.93
CA PHE A 168 23.70 -7.17 9.08
C PHE A 168 23.39 -6.27 10.29
N LEU A 169 22.15 -5.80 10.41
CA LEU A 169 21.73 -4.93 11.50
C LEU A 169 21.63 -5.65 12.85
N ALA A 170 21.28 -6.94 12.86
CA ALA A 170 21.25 -7.75 14.08
C ALA A 170 22.65 -8.01 14.65
N ALA A 171 23.67 -8.10 13.80
CA ALA A 171 25.06 -8.28 14.23
C ALA A 171 25.57 -7.09 15.07
N LYS A 172 25.08 -5.87 14.82
CA LYS A 172 25.51 -4.62 15.50
C LYS A 172 27.04 -4.47 15.56
N GLY A 173 27.74 -4.89 14.50
CA GLY A 173 29.19 -4.88 14.39
C GLY A 173 29.93 -6.07 15.04
N ASP A 174 29.22 -6.97 15.72
CA ASP A 174 29.75 -8.21 16.28
C ASP A 174 29.50 -9.38 15.33
N TRP A 175 30.45 -9.62 14.42
CA TRP A 175 30.36 -10.63 13.38
C TRP A 175 30.35 -12.07 13.89
N THR A 176 30.67 -12.30 15.16
CA THR A 176 30.56 -13.65 15.76
C THR A 176 29.11 -14.11 15.90
N LYS A 177 28.15 -13.18 15.85
CA LYS A 177 26.71 -13.46 15.88
C LYS A 177 26.14 -13.82 14.50
N TYR A 178 26.90 -13.58 13.43
CA TYR A 178 26.39 -13.82 12.09
C TYR A 178 26.47 -15.30 11.71
N ILE A 179 25.37 -15.79 11.15
CA ILE A 179 25.28 -17.12 10.55
C ILE A 179 25.16 -16.92 9.04
N PRO A 180 26.19 -17.28 8.25
CA PRO A 180 26.14 -17.19 6.80
C PRO A 180 24.93 -17.93 6.23
N VAL A 181 24.18 -17.25 5.39
CA VAL A 181 23.06 -17.81 4.63
C VAL A 181 23.40 -17.76 3.14
N ASP A 182 22.90 -18.75 2.40
CA ASP A 182 22.97 -18.66 0.94
C ASP A 182 21.94 -17.64 0.48
N LEU A 183 22.41 -16.63 -0.27
CA LEU A 183 21.54 -15.63 -0.90
C LEU A 183 21.13 -16.07 -2.32
N VAL A 184 21.51 -17.28 -2.75
CA VAL A 184 21.22 -17.89 -4.06
C VAL A 184 20.07 -18.88 -3.99
#